data_AF-A0A101GI43-F1
#
_entry.id   AF-A0A101GI43-F1
#
_cell.length_a   1.000
_cell.length_b   1.000
_cell.length_c   1.000
_cell.angle_alpha   90.00
_cell.angle_beta   90.00
_cell.angle_gamma   90.00
#
_symmetry.space_group_name_H-M   'P 1'
#
loop_
_entity.id
_entity.type
_entity.pdbx_description
1 polymer ?
#
loop_
_entity_poly.entity_id
_entity_poly.type
_entity_poly.pdbx_seq_one_letter_code
_entity_poly.pdbx_strand_id
1 'polypeptide(L)' 'MKTIAKFLLITLFSIVGIGQLNSINAALEEPPCVTVAIVCPDGHLAGYAIICNMDDLYTWIEILCEENPN' A
#
# COMPACT_ATOMS: atom_id res chain seq x y z
N MET A 1 27.63 -42.01 -44.73
CA MET A 1 27.57 -41.14 -43.52
C MET A 1 26.43 -40.16 -43.74
N LYS A 2 25.28 -40.35 -43.05
CA LYS A 2 24.74 -39.43 -42.00
C LYS A 2 24.87 -37.96 -42.43
N THR A 3 23.81 -37.18 -42.64
CA THR A 3 22.68 -36.97 -41.72
C THR A 3 21.48 -36.36 -42.44
N ILE A 4 20.31 -36.91 -42.14
CA ILE A 4 18.98 -36.40 -42.49
C ILE A 4 18.75 -35.12 -41.67
N ALA A 5 18.75 -33.96 -42.33
CA ALA A 5 18.39 -32.70 -41.68
C ALA A 5 16.86 -32.59 -41.56
N LYS A 6 16.33 -33.16 -40.47
CA LYS A 6 15.03 -32.78 -39.91
C LYS A 6 15.15 -31.36 -39.37
N PHE A 7 14.56 -30.38 -40.03
CA PHE A 7 14.13 -29.12 -39.41
C PHE A 7 12.66 -28.96 -39.78
N LEU A 8 11.80 -29.73 -39.11
CA LEU A 8 11.08 -29.29 -37.91
C LEU A 8 10.18 -28.10 -38.22
N LEU A 9 9.01 -28.48 -38.70
CA LEU A 9 7.78 -27.73 -38.78
C LEU A 9 7.41 -27.22 -37.38
N ILE A 10 7.58 -25.92 -37.12
CA ILE A 10 6.95 -25.23 -35.99
C ILE A 10 6.06 -24.15 -36.56
N THR A 11 4.83 -24.57 -36.88
CA THR A 11 3.64 -23.76 -36.68
C THR A 11 3.67 -23.14 -35.28
N LEU A 12 3.31 -21.86 -35.10
CA LEU A 12 2.27 -21.49 -34.14
C LEU A 12 1.95 -19.99 -34.21
N PHE A 13 0.79 -19.73 -34.82
CA PHE A 13 -0.26 -18.81 -34.40
C PHE A 13 0.12 -17.39 -33.98
N SER A 14 -0.24 -16.48 -34.89
CA SER A 14 -0.40 -15.05 -34.68
C SER A 14 -1.11 -14.75 -33.36
N ILE A 15 -0.42 -13.94 -32.59
CA ILE A 15 -0.79 -13.26 -31.36
C ILE A 15 -2.21 -12.67 -31.48
N VAL A 16 -3.19 -13.30 -30.84
CA VAL A 16 -4.46 -12.65 -30.48
C VAL A 16 -4.56 -12.72 -28.95
N GLY A 17 -3.78 -11.88 -28.29
CA GLY A 17 -4.05 -11.51 -26.91
C GLY A 17 -5.13 -10.44 -26.94
N ILE A 18 -6.38 -10.86 -26.79
CA ILE A 18 -7.50 -9.98 -26.49
C ILE A 18 -7.08 -9.17 -25.27
N GLY A 19 -6.98 -7.84 -25.43
CA GLY A 19 -6.71 -6.93 -24.33
C GLY A 19 -7.68 -7.24 -23.21
N GLN A 20 -7.16 -7.76 -22.11
CA GLN A 20 -7.89 -7.96 -20.87
C GLN A 20 -8.53 -6.61 -20.56
N LEU A 21 -9.86 -6.52 -20.62
CA LEU A 21 -10.55 -5.37 -20.05
C LEU A 21 -10.14 -5.36 -18.58
N ASN A 22 -9.16 -4.52 -18.24
CA ASN A 22 -8.94 -4.12 -16.87
C ASN A 22 -10.24 -3.45 -16.47
N SER A 23 -11.13 -4.22 -15.83
CA SER A 23 -12.15 -3.66 -14.98
C SER A 23 -11.37 -2.76 -14.03
N ILE A 24 -11.52 -1.45 -14.21
CA ILE A 24 -10.99 -0.46 -13.29
C ILE A 24 -11.73 -0.75 -11.99
N ASN A 25 -11.10 -1.58 -11.16
CA ASN A 25 -11.48 -1.75 -9.77
C ASN A 25 -11.17 -0.39 -9.17
N ALA A 26 -12.18 0.48 -9.09
CA ALA A 26 -12.10 1.67 -8.28
C ALA A 26 -12.01 1.17 -6.84
N ALA A 27 -10.79 0.85 -6.41
CA ALA A 27 -10.49 0.65 -5.01
C ALA A 27 -10.97 1.92 -4.31
N LEU A 28 -11.78 1.75 -3.27
CA LEU A 28 -12.18 2.87 -2.42
C LEU A 28 -10.89 3.60 -2.02
N GLU A 29 -10.83 4.89 -2.36
CA GLU A 29 -9.69 5.74 -2.03
C GLU A 29 -9.63 5.80 -0.50
N GLU A 30 -8.63 5.15 0.08
CA GLU A 30 -8.42 5.16 1.53
C GLU A 30 -8.15 6.61 1.95
N PRO A 31 -8.76 7.09 3.05
CA PRO A 31 -8.48 8.42 3.55
C PRO A 31 -6.97 8.56 3.79
N PRO A 32 -6.33 9.67 3.38
CA PRO A 32 -4.89 9.82 3.50
C PRO A 32 -4.51 9.94 4.97
N CYS A 33 -4.14 8.81 5.59
CA CYS A 33 -3.60 8.81 6.93
C CYS A 33 -2.18 9.39 6.94
N VAL A 34 -1.87 10.21 7.93
CA VAL A 34 -0.57 10.88 8.06
C VAL A 34 0.09 10.52 9.38
N THR A 35 1.41 10.35 9.36
CA THR A 35 2.20 10.19 10.58
C THR A 35 2.49 11.58 11.16
N VAL A 36 2.12 11.80 12.43
CA VAL A 36 2.34 13.07 13.15
C VAL A 36 3.14 12.82 14.42
N ALA A 37 3.83 13.86 14.89
CA ALA A 37 4.41 13.89 16.24
C ALA A 37 3.31 14.30 17.24
N ILE A 38 3.18 13.55 18.34
CA ILE A 38 2.25 13.83 19.43
C ILE A 38 3.00 14.57 20.52
N VAL A 39 2.64 15.84 20.73
CA VAL A 39 3.18 16.71 21.77
C VAL A 39 2.12 16.90 22.83
N CYS A 40 2.46 16.61 24.08
CA CYS A 40 1.55 16.74 25.20
C CYS A 40 1.32 18.20 25.62
N PRO A 41 0.27 18.49 26.42
CA PRO A 41 -0.04 19.86 26.84
C PRO A 41 1.05 20.58 27.62
N ASP A 42 1.96 19.84 28.24
CA ASP A 42 3.15 20.35 28.94
C ASP A 42 4.34 20.64 27.98
N GLY A 43 4.17 20.36 26.68
CA GLY A 43 5.11 20.64 25.63
C GLY A 43 6.16 19.57 25.37
N HIS A 44 6.13 18.43 26.08
CA HIS A 44 7.05 17.33 25.77
C HIS A 44 6.55 16.48 24.59
N LEU A 45 7.49 15.91 23.83
CA LEU A 45 7.18 14.95 22.78
C LEU A 45 6.91 13.59 23.40
N ALA A 46 5.69 13.08 23.25
CA ALA A 46 5.31 11.76 23.75
C ALA A 46 5.60 10.64 22.74
N GLY A 47 5.47 10.92 21.44
CA GLY A 47 5.73 9.92 20.41
C GLY A 47 5.27 10.33 19.01
N TYR A 48 5.08 9.32 18.15
CA TYR A 48 4.54 9.49 16.80
C TYR A 48 3.35 8.55 16.61
N ALA A 49 2.32 9.03 15.91
CA ALA A 49 1.10 8.28 15.64
C ALA A 49 0.63 8.48 14.20
N ILE A 50 -0.10 7.48 13.67
CA ILE A 50 -0.77 7.59 12.37
C ILE A 50 -2.19 8.07 12.62
N ILE A 51 -2.56 9.18 11.99
CA ILE A 51 -3.84 9.87 12.15
C ILE A 51 -4.56 9.84 10.81
N CYS A 52 -5.73 9.22 10.77
CA CYS A 52 -6.61 9.19 9.60
C CYS A 52 -7.74 10.22 9.72
N ASN A 53 -8.08 10.64 10.94
CA ASN A 53 -9.06 11.67 11.24
C ASN A 53 -8.73 12.37 12.58
N MET A 54 -9.46 13.43 12.93
CA MET A 54 -9.22 14.18 14.18
C MET A 54 -9.54 13.39 15.45
N ASP A 55 -10.45 12.42 15.41
CA ASP A 55 -10.78 11.59 16.57
C ASP A 55 -9.58 10.72 16.97
N ASP A 56 -8.86 10.17 15.97
CA ASP A 56 -7.62 9.42 16.19
C ASP A 56 -6.59 10.28 16.94
N LEU A 57 -6.48 11.58 16.60
CA LEU A 57 -5.54 12.49 17.25
C LEU A 57 -5.84 12.62 18.74
N TYR A 58 -7.12 12.80 19.11
CA TYR A 58 -7.51 12.91 20.51
C TYR A 58 -7.25 11.63 21.29
N THR A 59 -7.55 10.46 20.69
CA THR A 59 -7.24 9.16 21.30
C THR A 59 -5.74 9.00 21.54
N TRP A 60 -4.89 9.36 20.58
CA TRP A 60 -3.44 9.25 20.74
C TRP A 60 -2.86 10.23 21.75
N ILE A 61 -3.44 11.43 21.88
CA ILE A 61 -3.07 12.37 22.95
C ILE A 61 -3.42 11.77 24.32
N GLU A 62 -4.63 11.23 24.50
CA GLU A 62 -5.04 10.60 25.77
C GLU A 62 -4.12 9.44 26.13
N ILE A 63 -3.89 8.50 25.20
CA ILE A 63 -3.03 7.33 25.43
C ILE A 63 -1.60 7.76 25.77
N LEU A 64 -0.98 8.58 24.93
CA LEU A 64 0.46 8.87 25.06
C LEU A 64 0.78 9.90 26.16
N CYS A 65 -0.16 10.79 26.48
CA CYS A 65 0.03 11.82 27.50
C CYS A 65 -0.49 11.43 28.88
N GLU A 66 -1.48 10.55 28.99
CA GLU A 66 -1.99 10.10 30.30
C GLU A 66 -1.28 8.85 30.82
N GLU A 67 -0.78 7.95 29.96
CA GLU A 67 0.04 6.80 30.41
C GLU A 67 1.45 7.19 30.87
N ASN A 68 1.87 8.45 30.70
CA ASN A 68 3.22 8.92 31.06
C ASN A 68 3.20 10.05 32.11
N PRO A 69 2.71 9.81 33.34
CA PRO A 69 2.80 10.77 34.44
C PRO A 69 4.22 10.74 35.01
N ASN A 70 5.19 11.31 34.30
CA ASN A 70 6.49 11.59 34.92
C ASN A 70 6.36 12.63 36.02
#